data_AF-A0A9X1RHR2-F1
#
_entry.id   AF-A0A9X1RHR2-F1
#
_cell.length_a   1.000
_cell.length_b   1.000
_cell.length_c   1.000
_cell.angle_alpha   90.00
_cell.angle_beta   90.00
_cell.angle_gamma   90.00
#
_symmetry.space_group_name_H-M   'P 1'
#
loop_
_entity.id
_entity.type
_entity.pdbx_description
1 polymer ?
#
loop_
_entity_poly.entity_id
_entity_poly.type
_entity_poly.pdbx_seq_one_letter_code
_entity_poly.pdbx_strand_id
1 'polypeptide(L)'
;MRELTRVVGNDCAVEIDTNSYSVPWRLIGERVAVTIAAGEVRIRHELHRVAIHKQSAGRRLRIIDTAHLDGVAGRNGAVRRAEIAVAVLAPSSPPSLLRPLAEYQAVVGGSF
;
A
#
# COMPACT_ATOMS: atom_id res chain seq x y z
N MET A 1 29.47 9.15 -0.71
CA MET A 1 28.24 8.85 -1.47
C MET A 1 27.86 7.41 -1.17
N ARG A 2 26.57 7.11 -0.95
CA ARG A 2 26.11 5.75 -0.68
C ARG A 2 24.96 5.41 -1.62
N GLU A 3 24.98 4.20 -2.17
CA GLU A 3 23.94 3.69 -3.05
C GLU A 3 23.29 2.45 -2.44
N LEU A 4 21.98 2.35 -2.60
CA LEU A 4 21.14 1.31 -2.00
C LEU A 4 20.06 0.92 -3.00
N THR A 5 19.60 -0.32 -2.95
CA THR A 5 18.33 -0.70 -3.57
C THR A 5 17.31 -0.98 -2.48
N ARG A 6 16.13 -0.39 -2.58
CA ARG A 6 15.02 -0.60 -1.64
C ARG A 6 13.74 -0.93 -2.38
N VAL A 7 12.90 -1.74 -1.75
CA VAL A 7 11.53 -1.96 -2.20
C VAL A 7 10.65 -0.89 -1.56
N VAL A 8 9.72 -0.34 -2.33
CA VAL A 8 8.74 0.62 -1.83
C VAL A 8 7.69 -0.10 -0.98
N GLY A 9 7.49 0.38 0.25
CA GLY A 9 6.48 -0.13 1.17
C GLY A 9 5.06 0.19 0.71
N ASN A 10 4.09 -0.52 1.30
CA ASN A 10 2.66 -0.30 1.08
C ASN A 10 2.19 1.10 1.52
N ASP A 11 2.97 1.78 2.34
CA ASP A 11 2.72 3.12 2.85
C ASP A 11 3.34 4.22 1.97
N CYS A 12 3.69 3.89 0.73
CA CYS A 12 4.32 4.78 -0.25
C CYS A 12 5.66 5.35 0.26
N ALA A 13 6.45 4.58 1.00
CA ALA A 13 7.74 5.03 1.52
C ALA A 13 8.86 4.00 1.36
N VAL A 14 10.10 4.48 1.41
CA VAL A 14 11.30 3.65 1.51
C VAL A 14 12.07 3.95 2.79
N GLU A 15 12.53 2.91 3.47
CA GLU A 15 13.33 3.06 4.69
C GLU A 15 14.82 3.21 4.40
N ILE A 16 15.41 4.26 4.96
CA ILE A 16 16.80 4.67 4.80
C ILE A 16 17.30 5.18 6.15
N ASP A 17 18.31 4.53 6.72
CA ASP A 17 18.90 4.89 8.02
C ASP A 17 17.87 5.07 9.14
N THR A 18 16.87 4.19 9.24
CA THR A 18 15.77 4.28 10.23
C THR A 18 14.78 5.43 9.97
N ASN A 19 14.94 6.19 8.90
CA ASN A 19 13.98 7.21 8.47
C ASN A 19 13.20 6.71 7.25
N SER A 20 11.95 7.16 7.10
CA SER A 20 11.09 6.78 6.00
C SER A 20 10.90 7.96 5.06
N TYR A 21 11.16 7.77 3.77
CA TYR A 21 11.04 8.80 2.74
C TYR A 21 9.95 8.43 1.75
N SER A 22 9.00 9.34 1.56
CA SER A 22 7.89 9.11 0.63
C SER A 22 8.35 8.98 -0.82
N VAL A 23 7.61 8.19 -1.60
CA VAL A 23 7.78 8.01 -3.05
C VAL A 23 6.40 7.97 -3.71
N PRO A 24 6.28 8.26 -5.01
CA PRO A 24 5.00 8.21 -5.70
C PRO A 24 4.28 6.87 -5.51
N TRP A 25 3.00 6.90 -5.14
CA TRP A 25 2.19 5.72 -4.83
C TRP A 25 2.18 4.65 -5.92
N ARG A 26 2.40 5.04 -7.18
CA ARG A 26 2.45 4.13 -8.33
C ARG A 26 3.61 3.12 -8.26
N LEU A 27 4.59 3.37 -7.39
CA LEU A 27 5.78 2.54 -7.23
C LEU A 27 5.69 1.58 -6.04
N ILE A 28 4.54 1.46 -5.36
CA ILE A 28 4.39 0.48 -4.26
C ILE A 28 4.79 -0.92 -4.74
N GLY A 29 5.66 -1.59 -3.98
CA GLY A 29 6.18 -2.92 -4.31
C GLY A 29 7.34 -2.93 -5.31
N GLU A 30 7.61 -1.82 -5.98
CA GLU A 30 8.71 -1.72 -6.96
C GLU A 30 10.06 -1.55 -6.28
N ARG A 31 11.14 -1.94 -6.99
CA ARG A 31 12.52 -1.71 -6.55
C ARG A 31 13.03 -0.38 -7.07
N VAL A 32 13.54 0.45 -6.16
CA VAL A 32 14.11 1.75 -6.49
C VAL A 32 15.59 1.83 -6.08
N ALA A 33 16.37 2.51 -6.91
CA ALA A 33 17.74 2.88 -6.61
C ALA A 33 17.76 4.17 -5.80
N VAL A 34 18.45 4.15 -4.67
CA VAL A 34 18.57 5.29 -3.77
C VAL A 34 20.03 5.71 -3.70
N THR A 35 20.28 6.98 -3.97
CA THR A 35 21.61 7.59 -3.85
C THR A 35 21.57 8.66 -2.76
N ILE A 36 22.50 8.56 -1.80
CA ILE A 36 22.64 9.52 -0.69
C ILE A 36 23.96 10.25 -0.88
N ALA A 37 23.86 11.55 -1.15
CA ALA A 37 25.00 12.42 -1.39
C ALA A 37 24.61 13.88 -1.15
N ALA A 38 25.58 14.70 -0.74
CA ALA A 38 25.40 16.15 -0.56
C ALA A 38 24.20 16.54 0.33
N GLY A 39 23.89 15.76 1.36
CA GLY A 39 22.75 16.02 2.25
C GLY A 39 21.38 15.76 1.62
N GLU A 40 21.33 15.03 0.49
CA GLU A 40 20.09 14.65 -0.20
C GLU A 40 19.96 13.14 -0.32
N VAL A 41 18.71 12.70 -0.35
CA VAL A 41 18.28 11.35 -0.69
C VAL A 41 17.58 11.43 -2.05
N ARG A 42 18.22 10.87 -3.07
CA ARG A 42 17.71 10.83 -4.45
C ARG A 42 17.21 9.45 -4.76
N ILE A 43 15.96 9.34 -5.21
CA ILE A 43 15.31 8.07 -5.48
C ILE A 43 15.04 8.00 -6.99
N ARG A 44 15.49 6.91 -7.60
CA ARG A 44 15.34 6.61 -9.03
C ARG A 44 14.63 5.28 -9.22
N HIS A 45 13.70 5.25 -10.15
CA HIS A 45 13.14 4.02 -10.69
C HIS A 45 13.72 3.86 -12.09
N GLU A 46 14.48 2.79 -12.30
CA GLU A 46 15.28 2.59 -13.52
C GLU A 46 16.16 3.82 -13.84
N LEU A 47 15.91 4.47 -14.98
CA LEU A 47 16.62 5.67 -15.45
C LEU A 47 15.92 6.98 -15.02
N HIS A 48 14.73 6.91 -14.42
CA HIS A 48 13.91 8.06 -14.09
C HIS A 48 14.06 8.46 -12.62
N ARG A 49 14.33 9.74 -12.38
CA ARG A 49 14.31 10.29 -11.02
C ARG A 49 12.87 10.55 -10.58
N VAL A 50 12.48 9.90 -9.49
CA VAL A 50 11.08 9.88 -9.02
C VAL A 50 10.87 10.70 -7.76
N ALA A 51 11.91 10.90 -6.94
CA ALA A 51 11.85 11.76 -5.76
C ALA A 51 13.23 12.30 -5.36
N ILE A 52 13.24 13.46 -4.72
CA ILE A 52 14.40 14.02 -4.01
C ILE A 52 13.93 14.51 -2.65
N HIS A 53 14.65 14.13 -1.60
CA HIS A 53 14.40 14.60 -0.24
C HIS A 53 15.68 15.14 0.37
N LYS A 54 15.57 16.07 1.33
CA LYS A 54 16.69 16.40 2.21
C LYS A 54 16.96 15.22 3.13
N GLN A 55 18.22 14.86 3.31
CA GLN A 55 18.63 13.87 4.29
C GLN A 55 18.33 14.38 5.70
N SER A 56 17.56 13.61 6.47
CA SER A 56 17.25 13.97 7.84
C SER A 56 18.32 13.48 8.81
N ALA A 57 18.73 14.34 9.75
CA ALA A 57 19.71 14.03 10.79
C ALA A 57 19.12 13.29 12.01
N GLY A 58 17.79 13.30 12.15
CA GLY A 58 17.08 12.56 13.20
C GLY A 58 16.93 11.07 12.89
N ARG A 59 16.19 10.35 13.73
CA ARG A 59 15.90 8.91 13.57
C ARG A 59 14.40 8.67 13.69
N ARG A 60 13.88 7.65 13.00
CA ARG A 60 12.45 7.29 12.99
C ARG A 60 11.55 8.44 12.52
N LEU A 61 12.10 9.32 11.68
CA LEU A 61 11.36 10.42 11.09
C LEU A 61 10.74 9.99 9.76
N ARG A 62 9.56 10.55 9.48
CA ARG A 62 8.83 10.34 8.23
C ARG A 62 8.86 11.63 7.40
N ILE A 63 9.53 11.59 6.26
CA ILE A 63 9.69 12.71 5.34
C ILE A 63 8.71 12.52 4.19
N ILE A 64 7.67 13.33 4.16
CA ILE A 64 6.54 13.19 3.23
C ILE A 64 6.51 14.40 2.29
N ASP A 65 6.55 14.12 1.00
CA ASP A 65 6.03 15.01 -0.03
C ASP A 65 4.58 14.61 -0.28
N THR A 66 3.65 15.54 -0.11
CA THR A 66 2.22 15.28 -0.22
C THR A 66 1.82 14.91 -1.65
N ALA A 67 2.55 15.41 -2.67
CA ALA A 67 2.30 15.11 -4.08
C ALA A 67 2.43 13.61 -4.40
N HIS A 68 3.25 12.89 -3.63
CA HIS A 68 3.43 11.44 -3.79
C HIS A 68 2.19 10.63 -3.45
N LEU A 69 1.31 11.17 -2.62
CA LEU A 69 0.10 10.50 -2.14
C LEU A 69 -1.13 10.86 -2.98
N ASP A 70 -0.98 11.62 -4.07
CA ASP A 70 -2.10 12.28 -4.73
C ASP A 70 -3.17 11.34 -5.30
N GLY A 71 -2.79 10.14 -5.71
CA GLY A 71 -3.71 9.10 -6.20
C GLY A 71 -4.08 8.04 -5.17
N VAL A 72 -3.69 8.20 -3.90
CA VAL A 72 -4.03 7.26 -2.83
C VAL A 72 -5.44 7.54 -2.32
N ALA A 73 -6.33 6.56 -2.45
CA ALA A 73 -7.68 6.64 -1.91
C ALA A 73 -7.65 6.92 -0.40
N GLY A 74 -8.46 7.87 0.07
CA GLY A 74 -8.49 8.28 1.48
C GLY A 74 -7.56 9.44 1.86
N ARG A 75 -6.72 9.95 0.94
CA ARG A 75 -5.87 11.13 1.21
C ARG A 75 -6.67 12.38 1.57
N ASN A 76 -7.74 12.65 0.82
CA ASN A 76 -8.52 13.90 0.94
C ASN A 76 -9.79 13.76 1.80
N GLY A 77 -9.93 12.66 2.55
CA GLY A 77 -11.13 12.43 3.35
C GLY A 77 -11.30 10.98 3.75
N ALA A 78 -12.37 10.70 4.51
CA ALA A 78 -12.65 9.34 4.96
C ALA A 78 -12.63 8.36 3.78
N VAL A 79 -11.89 7.26 3.93
CA VAL A 79 -12.07 6.07 3.09
C VAL A 79 -13.48 5.58 3.39
N ARG A 80 -14.45 6.08 2.64
CA ARG A 80 -15.75 5.43 2.58
C ARG A 80 -15.43 4.09 1.96
N ARG A 81 -15.43 3.03 2.78
CA ARG A 81 -15.82 1.72 2.27
C ARG A 81 -17.12 2.04 1.55
N ALA A 82 -17.12 1.99 0.21
CA ALA A 82 -18.39 1.95 -0.48
C ALA A 82 -19.12 0.84 0.26
N GLU A 83 -20.23 1.16 0.94
CA GLU A 83 -21.20 0.13 1.20
C GLU A 83 -21.28 -0.57 -0.13
N ILE A 84 -20.81 -1.82 -0.16
CA ILE A 84 -21.20 -2.71 -1.23
C ILE A 84 -22.69 -2.69 -1.01
N ALA A 85 -23.37 -1.82 -1.76
CA ALA A 85 -24.80 -1.83 -1.84
C ALA A 85 -24.99 -3.25 -2.32
N VAL A 86 -25.36 -4.13 -1.39
CA VAL A 86 -26.12 -5.30 -1.73
C VAL A 86 -27.31 -4.66 -2.40
N ALA A 87 -27.19 -4.43 -3.71
CA ALA A 87 -28.35 -4.29 -4.53
C ALA A 87 -29.09 -5.56 -4.16
N VAL A 88 -30.16 -5.39 -3.39
CA VAL A 88 -31.18 -6.41 -3.23
C VAL A 88 -31.85 -6.49 -4.61
N LEU A 89 -31.07 -6.86 -5.63
CA LEU A 89 -31.54 -7.69 -6.70
C LEU A 89 -31.98 -8.92 -5.96
N ALA A 90 -33.29 -9.02 -5.73
CA ALA A 90 -33.90 -10.27 -5.34
C ALA A 90 -33.22 -11.36 -6.19
N PRO A 91 -32.58 -12.36 -5.58
CA PRO A 91 -31.83 -13.35 -6.33
C PRO A 91 -32.81 -13.99 -7.31
N SER A 92 -32.64 -13.72 -8.61
CA SER A 92 -33.51 -14.27 -9.66
C SER A 92 -33.33 -15.78 -9.79
N SER A 93 -32.38 -16.35 -9.05
CA SER A 93 -32.17 -17.79 -8.91
C SER A 93 -31.51 -18.05 -7.54
N PRO A 94 -31.86 -19.16 -6.86
CA PRO A 94 -31.14 -19.56 -5.66
C PRO A 94 -29.65 -19.71 -6.01
N PRO A 95 -28.74 -19.25 -5.14
CA PRO A 95 -27.31 -19.27 -5.41
C PRO A 95 -26.84 -20.72 -5.53
N SER A 96 -26.60 -21.17 -6.75
CA SER A 96 -26.15 -22.53 -7.09
C SER A 96 -24.79 -22.90 -6.48
N LEU A 97 -24.03 -21.90 -6.01
CA LEU A 97 -22.74 -22.06 -5.36
C LEU A 97 -22.84 -22.16 -3.83
N LEU A 98 -24.01 -21.91 -3.22
CA LEU A 98 -24.19 -22.09 -1.79
C LEU A 98 -24.60 -23.53 -1.51
N ARG A 99 -23.65 -24.32 -1.02
CA ARG A 99 -23.93 -25.64 -0.44
C ARG A 99 -24.62 -25.44 0.92
N PRO A 100 -25.76 -26.10 1.19
CA PRO A 100 -26.43 -26.02 2.49
C PRO A 100 -25.49 -26.37 3.66
N LEU A 101 -25.54 -25.58 4.74
CA LEU A 101 -24.71 -25.79 5.94
C LEU A 101 -24.92 -27.19 6.55
N ALA A 102 -26.13 -27.73 6.42
CA ALA A 102 -26.49 -29.07 6.88
C ALA A 102 -25.60 -30.18 6.30
N GLU A 103 -25.10 -30.02 5.06
CA GLU A 103 -24.20 -31.00 4.46
C GLU A 103 -22.84 -31.03 5.16
N TYR A 104 -22.32 -29.87 5.58
CA TYR A 104 -21.10 -29.81 6.38
C TYR A 104 -21.32 -30.32 7.80
N GLN A 105 -22.48 -29.99 8.41
CA GLN A 105 -22.84 -30.50 9.74
C GLN A 105 -22.91 -32.03 9.76
N ALA A 106 -23.45 -32.65 8.71
CA ALA A 106 -23.52 -34.10 8.58
C ALA A 106 -22.15 -34.78 8.50
N VAL A 107 -21.15 -34.13 7.86
CA VAL A 107 -19.78 -34.66 7.75
C VAL A 107 -18.99 -34.46 9.05
N VAL A 108 -19.23 -33.35 9.75
CA VAL A 108 -18.47 -32.97 10.96
C VAL A 108 -19.14 -33.49 12.25
N GLY A 109 -20.34 -34.07 12.17
CA GLY A 109 -21.06 -34.62 13.33
C GLY A 109 -21.59 -33.56 14.29
N GLY A 110 -21.79 -32.33 13.81
CA GLY A 110 -22.19 -31.19 14.64
C GLY A 110 -23.71 -31.07 14.78
N SER A 111 -24.31 -31.84 15.68
CA SER A 111 -25.60 -31.49 16.30
C SER A 111 -25.30 -30.88 17.67
N PHE A 112 -25.82 -29.66 17.91
CA PHE A 112 -25.95 -29.13 19.27
C PHE A 112 -27.21 -29.71 19.91
#